data_AF-A0A2G9STE0-F1
#
_entry.id   AF-A0A2G9STE0-F1
#
_cell.length_a   1.000
_cell.length_b   1.000
_cell.length_c   1.000
_cell.angle_alpha   90.00
_cell.angle_beta   90.00
_cell.angle_gamma   90.00
#
_symmetry.space_group_name_H-M   'P 1'
#
loop_
_entity.id
_entity.type
_entity.pdbx_description
1 polymer ?
#
loop_
_entity_poly.entity_id
_entity_poly.type
_entity_poly.pdbx_seq_one_letter_code
_entity_poly.pdbx_strand_id
1 'polypeptide(L)' 'MILPNSYQEWKRCITVDCGIKLTREYIEQRLRALRDERDEHTIQFTRLYGKAHLNNVINWFERALGEV' A
#
# COMPACT_ATOMS: atom_id res chain seq x y z
N MET A 1 8.71 -5.22 -14.59
CA MET A 1 7.96 -5.21 -13.31
C MET A 1 6.77 -4.29 -13.50
N ILE A 2 5.54 -4.80 -13.42
CA ILE A 2 4.33 -4.01 -13.65
C ILE A 2 3.91 -3.42 -12.31
N LEU A 3 3.96 -2.09 -12.20
CA LEU A 3 3.34 -1.41 -11.07
C LEU A 3 1.83 -1.54 -11.24
N PRO A 4 1.09 -1.94 -10.19
CA PRO A 4 -0.37 -2.02 -10.29
C PRO A 4 -0.89 -0.63 -10.65
N ASN A 5 -1.66 -0.55 -11.73
CA ASN A 5 -2.29 0.70 -12.14
C ASN A 5 -3.71 0.82 -11.56
N SER A 6 -4.22 -0.27 -10.97
CA SER A 6 -5.56 -0.34 -10.40
C SER A 6 -5.59 -1.01 -9.03
N TYR A 7 -6.57 -0.61 -8.22
CA TYR A 7 -6.83 -1.16 -6.89
C TYR A 7 -6.95 -2.70 -6.90
N GLN A 8 -7.65 -3.27 -7.89
CA GLN A 8 -7.82 -4.72 -8.01
C GLN A 8 -6.50 -5.45 -8.27
N GLU A 9 -5.63 -4.91 -9.13
CA GLU A 9 -4.31 -5.50 -9.38
C GLU A 9 -3.45 -5.44 -8.12
N TRP A 10 -3.44 -4.30 -7.43
CA TRP A 10 -2.72 -4.16 -6.17
C TRP A 10 -3.24 -5.13 -5.11
N LYS A 11 -4.57 -5.21 -4.93
CA LYS A 11 -5.22 -6.12 -3.96
C LYS A 11 -4.91 -7.58 -4.29
N ARG A 12 -4.94 -7.97 -5.57
CA ARG A 12 -4.60 -9.32 -6.00
C ARG A 12 -3.12 -9.60 -5.78
N CYS A 13 -2.23 -8.66 -6.09
CA CYS A 13 -0.79 -8.80 -5.87
C CYS A 13 -0.50 -9.03 -4.38
N ILE A 14 -1.04 -8.21 -3.48
CA ILE A 14 -0.76 -8.35 -2.05
C ILE A 14 -1.40 -9.61 -1.45
N THR A 15 -2.63 -9.98 -1.85
CA THR A 15 -3.35 -11.11 -1.25
C THR A 15 -3.04 -12.47 -1.89
N VAL A 16 -2.84 -12.51 -3.21
CA VAL A 16 -2.62 -13.76 -3.97
C VAL A 16 -1.13 -13.98 -4.21
N ASP A 17 -0.43 -12.97 -4.74
CA ASP A 17 0.99 -13.12 -5.13
C ASP A 17 1.90 -13.11 -3.88
N CYS A 18 1.69 -12.14 -2.99
CA CYS A 18 2.40 -12.07 -1.70
C CYS A 18 1.75 -12.91 -0.59
N GLY A 19 0.51 -13.38 -0.76
CA GLY A 19 -0.19 -14.16 0.28
C GLY A 19 -0.54 -13.39 1.56
N ILE A 20 -0.49 -12.05 1.53
CA ILE A 20 -0.68 -11.19 2.70
C ILE A 20 -2.18 -10.97 2.92
N LYS A 21 -2.66 -11.29 4.12
CA LYS A 21 -4.03 -10.96 4.52
C LYS A 21 -4.13 -9.48 4.85
N LEU A 22 -4.92 -8.75 4.07
CA LEU A 22 -5.33 -7.38 4.35
C LEU A 22 -6.32 -7.35 5.53
N THR A 23 -5.84 -7.57 6.75
CA THR A 23 -6.64 -7.38 7.97
C THR A 23 -6.66 -5.91 8.36
N ARG A 24 -7.66 -5.50 9.14
CA ARG A 24 -7.79 -4.12 9.65
C ARG A 24 -6.49 -3.68 10.33
N GLU A 25 -5.97 -4.49 11.25
CA GLU A 25 -4.72 -4.22 11.96
C GLU A 25 -3.52 -4.06 11.04
N TYR A 26 -3.39 -4.93 10.03
CA TYR A 26 -2.31 -4.84 9.03
C TYR A 26 -2.42 -3.55 8.22
N ILE A 27 -3.62 -3.23 7.75
CA ILE A 27 -3.88 -2.02 6.97
C ILE A 27 -3.56 -0.76 7.79
N GLU A 28 -4.05 -0.68 9.03
CA GLU A 28 -3.79 0.48 9.91
C GLU A 28 -2.30 0.64 10.22
N GLN A 29 -1.59 -0.46 10.49
CA GLN A 29 -0.15 -0.43 10.72
C GLN A 29 0.61 0.04 9.47
N ARG A 30 0.23 -0.45 8.28
CA ARG A 30 0.84 -0.02 7.01
C ARG A 30 0.51 1.43 6.67
N LEU A 31 -0.71 1.89 6.92
CA LEU A 31 -1.09 3.29 6.73
C LEU A 31 -0.28 4.22 7.63
N ARG A 32 -0.07 3.85 8.89
CA ARG A 32 0.79 4.62 9.81
C ARG A 32 2.21 4.71 9.28
N ALA A 33 2.80 3.59 8.87
CA ALA A 33 4.15 3.56 8.31
C ALA A 33 4.26 4.39 7.02
N LEU A 34 3.32 4.24 6.08
CA LEU A 34 3.30 4.96 4.80
C LEU A 34 3.04 6.47 4.94
N ARG A 35 2.36 6.88 6.03
CA ARG A 35 2.17 8.29 6.39
C ARG A 35 3.35 8.85 7.18
N ASP A 36 4.23 8.00 7.71
CA ASP A 36 5.44 8.42 8.38
C ASP A 36 6.53 8.75 7.35
N GLU A 37 6.68 10.05 7.10
CA GLU A 37 7.69 10.60 6.19
C GLU A 37 9.13 10.40 6.67
N ARG A 38 9.33 9.99 7.93
CA ARG A 38 10.64 9.72 8.53
C ARG A 38 11.01 8.24 8.46
N ASP A 39 10.08 7.38 8.06
CA ASP A 39 10.34 5.96 7.90
C ASP A 39 11.19 5.70 6.64
N GLU A 40 12.30 4.99 6.82
CA GLU A 40 13.24 4.70 5.74
C GLU A 40 12.58 3.92 4.59
N HIS A 41 11.59 3.06 4.89
CA HIS A 41 10.85 2.35 3.86
C HIS A 41 9.94 3.29 3.09
N THR A 42 9.30 4.26 3.73
CA THR A 42 8.47 5.26 3.06
C THR A 42 9.30 6.19 2.18
N ILE A 43 10.49 6.58 2.64
CA ILE A 43 11.45 7.38 1.86
C ILE A 43 11.94 6.58 0.65
N GLN A 44 12.37 5.32 0.83
CA GLN A 44 12.79 4.46 -0.28
C GLN A 44 11.65 4.21 -1.27
N PHE A 45 10.44 3.93 -0.79
CA PHE A 45 9.26 3.70 -1.62
C PHE A 45 8.93 4.94 -2.45
N THR A 46 8.94 6.12 -1.83
CA THR A 46 8.72 7.40 -2.51
C THR A 46 9.81 7.69 -3.53
N ARG A 47 11.06 7.31 -3.26
CA ARG A 47 12.19 7.51 -4.19
C ARG A 47 12.11 6.57 -5.40
N LEU A 48 11.67 5.33 -5.20
CA LEU A 48 11.57 4.32 -6.26
C LEU A 48 10.34 4.50 -7.13
N TYR A 49 9.19 4.83 -6.52
CA TYR A 49 7.89 4.85 -7.20
C TYR A 49 7.28 6.25 -7.35
N GLY A 50 7.80 7.24 -6.61
CA GLY A 50 7.28 8.61 -6.60
C GLY A 50 6.15 8.83 -5.59
N LYS A 51 5.97 10.08 -5.16
CA LYS A 51 4.88 10.49 -4.24
C LYS A 51 3.49 10.22 -4.80
N ALA A 52 3.31 10.28 -6.12
CA ALA A 52 2.03 9.98 -6.75
C ALA A 52 1.60 8.52 -6.51
N HIS A 53 2.55 7.59 -6.66
CA HIS A 53 2.29 6.17 -6.41
C HIS A 53 2.05 5.90 -4.91
N LEU A 54 2.82 6.56 -4.02
CA LEU A 54 2.58 6.48 -2.58
C LEU A 54 1.13 6.88 -2.22
N ASN A 55 0.65 8.01 -2.74
CA ASN A 55 -0.73 8.45 -2.51
C ASN A 55 -1.76 7.46 -3.05
N ASN A 56 -1.52 6.84 -4.21
CA ASN A 56 -2.40 5.78 -4.73
C ASN A 56 -2.43 4.57 -3.79
N VAL A 57 -1.27 4.13 -3.29
CA VAL A 57 -1.18 3.01 -2.34
C VAL A 57 -1.90 3.32 -1.03
N ILE A 58 -1.75 4.53 -0.49
CA ILE A 58 -2.47 4.98 0.70
C ILE A 58 -3.98 4.94 0.45
N ASN A 59 -4.46 5.49 -0.67
CA ASN A 59 -5.88 5.44 -1.04
C ASN A 59 -6.40 4.00 -1.20
N TRP A 60 -5.58 3.08 -1.74
CA TRP A 60 -5.94 1.67 -1.85
C TRP A 60 -6.04 0.99 -0.49
N PHE A 61 -5.12 1.28 0.43
CA PHE A 61 -5.22 0.81 1.81
C PHE A 61 -6.46 1.36 2.52
N GLU A 62 -6.78 2.65 2.37
CA GLU A 62 -8.01 3.23 2.94
C GLU A 62 -9.28 2.60 2.34
N ARG A 63 -9.28 2.32 1.03
CA ARG A 63 -10.39 1.62 0.39
C ARG A 63 -10.52 0.18 0.90
N ALA A 64 -9.41 -0.54 1.05
CA ALA A 64 -9.40 -1.89 1.60
C ALA A 64 -9.87 -1.92 3.06
N LEU A 65 -9.55 -0.89 3.84
CA LEU A 65 -10.01 -0.76 5.23
C LEU A 65 -11.53 -0.68 5.34
N GLY A 66 -12.20 -0.01 4.39
CA GLY A 66 -13.66 0.04 4.32
C GLY A 66 -14.32 -1.26 3.83
N GLU A 67 -13.55 -2.16 3.21
CA GLU A 67 -14.05 -3.48 2.76
C GLU A 67 -13.82 -4.59 3.80
N VAL A 68 -13.10 -4.30 4.91
CA VAL A 68 -12.70 -5.25 5.96
C VAL A 68 -13.52 -5.11 7.23
#